data_AF-A0A0V1BYT5-F1
#
_entry.id   AF-A0A0V1BYT5-F1
#
_cell.length_a   1.000
_cell.length_b   1.000
_cell.length_c   1.000
_cell.angle_alpha   90.00
_cell.angle_beta   90.00
_cell.angle_gamma   90.00
#
_symmetry.space_group_name_H-M   'P 1'
#
loop_
_entity.id
_entity.type
_entity.pdbx_description
1 polymer ?
#
loop_
_entity_poly.entity_id
_entity_poly.type
_entity_poly.pdbx_seq_one_letter_code
_entity_poly.pdbx_strand_id
1 'polypeptide(L)'
;LRILLLMSLKYFCLCLLLCFIGVGSDNYSEGFLDFASRIVYQADSLQPNSHYRNVIRARREDSEDGLRLKLLVIETVCSTERALFIGYVYSYNCPNSSAFSSIKCLLTMNNNRTNIVLRCNYLRVERI
;
A
#
# COMPACT_ATOMS: atom_id res chain seq x y z
N LEU A 1 27.94 -32.97 -26.18
CA LEU A 1 26.84 -32.03 -26.53
C LEU A 1 25.69 -32.02 -25.52
N ARG A 2 25.13 -33.18 -25.12
CA ARG A 2 23.99 -33.24 -24.18
C ARG A 2 24.26 -32.73 -22.75
N ILE A 3 25.47 -32.92 -22.22
CA ILE A 3 25.83 -32.51 -20.84
C ILE A 3 25.97 -30.97 -20.72
N LEU A 4 26.47 -30.31 -21.77
CA LEU A 4 26.56 -28.84 -21.82
C LEU A 4 25.19 -28.15 -21.82
N LEU A 5 24.20 -28.75 -22.52
CA LEU A 5 22.81 -28.30 -22.56
C LEU A 5 22.09 -28.47 -21.21
N LEU A 6 22.40 -29.54 -20.47
CA LEU A 6 21.88 -29.77 -19.12
C LEU A 6 22.47 -28.80 -18.11
N MET A 7 23.76 -28.45 -18.24
CA MET A 7 24.38 -27.43 -17.39
C MET A 7 23.79 -26.04 -17.67
N SER A 8 23.63 -25.63 -18.93
CA SER A 8 23.06 -24.31 -19.26
C SER A 8 21.62 -24.15 -18.78
N LEU A 9 20.79 -25.20 -18.85
CA LEU A 9 19.41 -25.16 -18.36
C LEU A 9 19.34 -25.06 -16.82
N LYS A 10 20.27 -25.71 -16.11
CA LYS A 10 20.35 -25.67 -14.65
C LYS A 10 20.78 -24.29 -14.15
N TYR A 11 21.77 -23.67 -14.81
CA TYR A 11 22.18 -22.29 -14.50
C TYR A 11 21.12 -21.27 -14.91
N PHE A 12 20.40 -21.50 -16.01
CA PHE A 12 19.27 -20.65 -16.42
C PHE A 12 18.13 -20.66 -15.38
N CYS A 13 17.74 -21.83 -14.88
CA CYS A 13 16.79 -21.94 -13.78
C CYS A 13 17.33 -21.35 -12.46
N LEU A 14 18.63 -21.49 -12.17
CA LEU A 14 19.25 -20.87 -10.99
C LEU A 14 19.22 -19.33 -11.07
N CYS A 15 19.50 -18.76 -12.26
CA CYS A 15 19.40 -17.33 -12.49
C CYS A 15 17.96 -16.83 -12.39
N LEU A 16 16.98 -17.56 -12.94
CA LEU A 16 15.56 -17.24 -12.77
C LEU A 16 15.13 -17.25 -11.29
N LEU A 17 15.62 -18.21 -10.50
CA LEU A 17 15.37 -18.28 -9.06
C LEU A 17 16.01 -17.12 -8.30
N LEU A 18 17.21 -16.67 -8.71
CA LEU A 18 17.88 -15.52 -8.11
C LEU A 18 17.26 -14.17 -8.50
N CYS A 19 16.54 -14.09 -9.63
CA CYS A 19 15.75 -12.90 -10.00
C CYS A 19 14.54 -12.67 -9.07
N PHE A 20 14.06 -13.69 -8.35
CA PHE A 20 12.98 -13.55 -7.37
C PHE A 20 13.45 -13.11 -5.99
N ILE A 21 14.75 -13.18 -5.71
CA ILE A 21 15.33 -12.56 -4.52
C ILE A 21 15.54 -11.09 -4.88
N GLY A 22 14.44 -10.34 -4.88
CA GLY A 22 14.44 -8.91 -5.09
C GLY A 22 15.52 -8.28 -4.20
N VAL A 23 16.53 -7.70 -4.84
CA VAL A 23 17.49 -6.82 -4.21
C VAL A 23 16.66 -5.70 -3.61
N GLY A 24 16.47 -5.73 -2.29
CA GLY A 24 15.75 -4.71 -1.55
C GLY A 24 16.45 -3.39 -1.82
N SER A 25 15.83 -2.52 -2.60
CA SER A 25 16.22 -1.13 -2.68
C SER A 25 15.99 -0.55 -1.29
N ASP A 26 17.02 0.04 -0.69
CA ASP A 26 16.98 0.73 0.60
C ASP A 26 16.14 2.02 0.56
N ASN A 27 14.96 1.99 -0.07
CA ASN A 27 13.89 2.92 0.23
C ASN A 27 13.11 2.34 1.41
N TYR A 28 13.58 2.65 2.63
CA TYR A 28 12.85 2.36 3.88
C TYR A 28 11.37 2.84 3.83
N SER A 29 11.06 3.79 2.94
CA SER A 29 9.71 4.26 2.64
C SER A 29 8.82 3.28 1.85
N GLU A 30 9.37 2.42 0.98
CA GLU A 30 8.57 1.48 0.18
C GLU A 30 7.97 0.38 1.05
N GLY A 31 8.72 -0.12 2.04
CA GLY A 31 8.23 -1.14 2.96
C GLY A 31 6.99 -0.69 3.75
N PHE A 32 6.88 0.59 4.10
CA PHE A 32 5.69 1.13 4.76
C PHE A 32 4.55 1.44 3.81
N LEU A 33 4.83 1.68 2.53
CA LEU A 33 3.79 2.01 1.56
C LEU A 33 2.89 0.79 1.30
N ASP A 34 3.45 -0.39 1.07
CA ASP A 34 2.66 -1.63 0.91
C ASP A 34 1.89 -1.97 2.19
N PHE A 35 2.56 -1.91 3.35
CA PHE A 35 1.92 -2.15 4.63
C PHE A 35 0.75 -1.19 4.88
N ALA A 36 0.97 0.13 4.76
CA ALA A 36 -0.07 1.13 4.96
C ALA A 36 -1.22 0.96 3.96
N SER A 37 -0.92 0.61 2.71
CA SER A 37 -1.91 0.37 1.66
C SER A 37 -2.84 -0.78 2.02
N ARG A 38 -2.29 -1.89 2.52
CA ARG A 38 -3.09 -3.03 2.99
C ARG A 38 -4.01 -2.66 4.15
N ILE A 39 -3.50 -1.89 5.13
CA ILE A 39 -4.30 -1.46 6.28
C ILE A 39 -5.43 -0.52 5.85
N VAL A 40 -5.14 0.47 4.99
CA VAL A 40 -6.16 1.40 4.47
C VAL A 40 -7.22 0.65 3.67
N TYR A 41 -6.81 -0.25 2.76
CA TYR A 41 -7.73 -1.10 2.00
C TYR A 41 -8.63 -1.96 2.90
N GLN A 42 -8.08 -2.57 3.95
CA GLN A 42 -8.85 -3.35 4.91
C GLN A 42 -9.86 -2.47 5.65
N ALA A 43 -9.45 -1.27 6.09
CA ALA A 43 -10.34 -0.32 6.75
C ALA A 43 -11.48 0.14 5.82
N ASP A 44 -11.18 0.42 4.54
CA ASP A 44 -12.17 0.82 3.54
C ASP A 44 -13.17 -0.30 3.26
N SER A 45 -12.68 -1.54 3.16
CA SER A 45 -13.53 -2.71 2.91
C SER A 45 -14.52 -2.98 4.04
N LEU A 46 -14.25 -2.48 5.25
CA LEU A 46 -15.15 -2.57 6.41
C LEU A 46 -16.10 -1.36 6.52
N GLN A 47 -15.90 -0.32 5.71
CA GLN A 47 -16.70 0.90 5.75
C GLN A 47 -17.74 0.89 4.62
N PRO A 48 -19.01 0.56 4.91
CA PRO A 48 -20.06 0.60 3.89
C PRO A 48 -20.34 2.04 3.45
N ASN A 49 -20.91 2.20 2.25
CA ASN A 49 -21.33 3.49 1.67
C ASN A 49 -20.20 4.53 1.61
N SER A 50 -18.99 4.09 1.24
CA SER A 50 -17.79 4.92 1.11
C SER A 50 -17.10 4.64 -0.22
N HIS A 51 -15.94 5.25 -0.45
CA HIS A 51 -15.06 4.90 -1.56
C HIS A 51 -13.73 4.37 -1.04
N TYR A 52 -13.11 3.50 -1.84
CA TYR A 52 -11.74 3.08 -1.59
C TYR A 52 -10.78 4.25 -1.67
N ARG A 53 -9.67 4.16 -0.94
CA ARG A 53 -8.64 5.18 -0.87
C ARG A 53 -7.29 4.59 -1.27
N ASN A 54 -6.50 5.41 -1.98
CA ASN A 54 -5.16 5.06 -2.41
C ASN A 54 -4.12 5.79 -1.55
N VAL A 55 -3.13 5.06 -1.05
CA VAL A 55 -2.02 5.63 -0.25
C VAL A 55 -0.91 6.07 -1.19
N ILE A 56 -0.69 7.38 -1.27
CA ILE A 56 0.31 7.98 -2.15
C ILE A 56 1.68 8.06 -1.46
N ARG A 57 1.68 8.26 -0.14
CA ARG A 57 2.91 8.36 0.65
C ARG A 57 2.71 7.82 2.04
N ALA A 58 3.71 7.10 2.55
CA ALA A 58 3.80 6.68 3.94
C ALA A 58 5.15 7.13 4.50
N ARG A 59 5.12 7.88 5.62
CA ARG A 59 6.32 8.35 6.31
C ARG A 59 6.28 7.91 7.76
N ARG A 60 7.33 7.24 8.24
CA ARG A 60 7.48 6.94 9.67
C ARG A 60 7.75 8.22 10.46
N GLU A 61 7.14 8.31 11.63
CA GLU A 61 7.44 9.30 12.65
C GLU A 61 8.02 8.62 13.89
N ASP A 62 8.72 9.41 14.71
CA ASP A 62 9.18 8.96 16.01
C ASP A 62 7.99 8.66 16.91
N SER A 63 8.11 7.57 17.67
CA SER A 63 7.08 7.07 18.57
C SER A 63 7.78 6.27 19.66
N GLU A 64 7.42 6.55 20.91
CA GLU A 64 7.92 5.80 22.07
C GLU A 64 7.31 4.39 22.10
N ASP A 65 6.04 4.26 21.69
CA ASP A 65 5.27 3.02 21.77
C ASP A 65 4.89 2.43 20.40
N GLY A 66 5.91 2.01 19.63
CA GLY A 66 5.73 1.22 18.41
C GLY A 66 5.78 2.02 17.11
N LEU A 67 4.93 1.65 16.16
CA LEU A 67 4.94 2.21 14.81
C LEU A 67 3.95 3.37 14.71
N ARG A 68 4.44 4.51 14.21
CA ARG A 68 3.63 5.67 13.83
C ARG A 68 3.94 6.06 12.40
N LEU A 69 2.93 6.09 11.53
CA LEU A 69 3.05 6.49 10.13
C LEU A 69 2.12 7.65 9.82
N LYS A 70 2.66 8.73 9.24
CA LYS A 70 1.90 9.75 8.53
C LYS A 70 1.68 9.32 7.10
N LEU A 71 0.42 9.29 6.68
CA LEU A 71 0.00 8.87 5.36
C LEU A 71 -0.60 10.05 4.60
N LEU A 72 -0.23 10.17 3.33
CA LEU A 72 -0.96 10.96 2.35
C LEU A 72 -1.82 10.02 1.52
N VAL A 73 -3.12 10.28 1.51
CA VAL A 73 -4.14 9.42 0.94
C VAL A 73 -5.04 10.23 -0.01
N ILE A 74 -5.50 9.61 -1.08
CA ILE A 74 -6.45 10.19 -2.03
C ILE A 74 -7.65 9.24 -2.13
N GLU A 75 -8.86 9.80 -2.10
CA GLU A 75 -10.08 9.01 -2.35
C GLU A 75 -10.14 8.61 -3.84
N THR A 76 -10.64 7.42 -4.13
CA THR A 76 -10.88 6.96 -5.51
C THR A 76 -12.35 7.11 -5.89
N VAL A 77 -12.67 6.93 -7.17
CA VAL A 77 -14.08 6.86 -7.62
C VAL A 77 -14.74 5.49 -7.35
N CYS A 78 -14.00 4.50 -6.84
CA CYS A 78 -14.54 3.16 -6.63
C CYS A 78 -15.28 3.07 -5.30
N SER A 79 -16.57 2.75 -5.36
CA SER A 79 -17.40 2.51 -4.19
C SER A 79 -16.99 1.22 -3.45
N THR A 80 -17.03 1.25 -2.11
CA THR A 80 -16.85 0.09 -1.24
C THR A 80 -18.05 -0.86 -1.23
N GLU A 81 -19.17 -0.48 -1.86
CA GLU A 81 -20.32 -1.36 -2.08
C GLU A 81 -19.98 -2.55 -3.00
N ARG A 82 -18.93 -2.40 -3.83
CA ARG A 82 -18.39 -3.48 -4.64
C ARG A 82 -17.15 -4.02 -3.93
N ALA A 83 -17.15 -5.32 -3.65
CA ALA A 83 -15.96 -6.01 -3.13
C ALA A 83 -14.88 -6.08 -4.23
N LEU A 84 -13.99 -5.08 -4.26
CA LEU A 84 -12.86 -5.00 -5.18
C LEU A 84 -11.61 -5.53 -4.49
N PHE A 85 -10.78 -6.31 -5.18
CA PHE A 85 -9.49 -6.73 -4.63
C PHE A 85 -8.47 -5.58 -4.65
N ILE A 86 -7.51 -5.60 -3.72
CA ILE A 86 -6.55 -4.50 -3.53
C ILE A 86 -5.78 -4.12 -4.81
N GLY A 87 -5.37 -5.09 -5.63
CA GLY A 87 -4.68 -4.82 -6.89
C GLY A 87 -5.53 -4.04 -7.89
N TYR A 88 -6.86 -4.19 -7.86
CA TYR A 88 -7.76 -3.40 -8.69
C TYR A 88 -7.87 -1.96 -8.17
N VAL A 89 -8.04 -1.81 -6.86
CA VAL A 89 -8.14 -0.51 -6.17
C VAL A 89 -6.89 0.35 -6.40
N TYR A 90 -5.72 -0.27 -6.44
CA TYR A 90 -4.45 0.42 -6.66
C TYR A 90 -4.01 0.46 -8.14
N SER A 91 -4.89 0.05 -9.07
CA SER A 91 -4.65 0.12 -10.52
C SER A 91 -5.28 1.37 -11.14
N TYR A 92 -4.96 1.63 -12.41
CA TYR A 92 -5.57 2.70 -13.21
C TYR A 92 -7.09 2.52 -13.42
N ASN A 93 -7.64 1.33 -13.17
CA ASN A 93 -9.08 1.07 -13.26
C ASN A 93 -9.88 1.70 -12.11
N CYS A 94 -9.18 2.17 -11.07
CA CYS A 94 -9.77 2.82 -9.92
C CYS A 94 -9.17 4.23 -9.73
N PRO A 95 -9.51 5.18 -10.62
CA PRO A 95 -8.86 6.47 -10.65
C PRO A 95 -9.20 7.30 -9.41
N ASN A 96 -8.33 8.28 -9.12
CA ASN A 96 -8.51 9.23 -8.04
C ASN A 96 -9.76 10.09 -8.26
N SER A 97 -10.51 10.28 -7.18
CA SER A 97 -11.62 11.23 -7.08
C SER A 97 -11.10 12.66 -6.86
N SER A 98 -11.89 13.65 -7.27
CA SER A 98 -11.65 15.07 -7.02
C SER A 98 -12.47 15.63 -5.84
N ALA A 99 -13.16 14.78 -5.08
CA ALA A 99 -14.00 15.19 -3.95
C ALA A 99 -13.20 15.83 -2.80
N PHE A 100 -11.97 15.38 -2.58
CA PHE A 100 -11.05 15.91 -1.58
C PHE A 100 -9.72 16.30 -2.23
N SER A 101 -9.11 17.40 -1.75
CA SER A 101 -7.79 17.83 -2.23
C SER A 101 -6.69 16.92 -1.71
N SER A 102 -6.82 16.48 -0.45
CA SER A 102 -5.98 15.44 0.15
C SER A 102 -6.62 14.89 1.42
N ILE A 103 -6.33 13.63 1.73
CA ILE A 103 -6.69 13.01 3.00
C ILE A 103 -5.39 12.73 3.75
N LYS A 104 -5.26 13.30 4.95
CA LYS A 104 -4.09 13.07 5.81
C LYS A 104 -4.46 12.06 6.87
N CYS A 105 -3.82 10.90 6.86
CA CYS A 105 -4.07 9.87 7.87
C CYS A 105 -2.86 9.68 8.79
N LEU A 106 -3.16 9.27 10.02
CA LEU A 106 -2.20 8.82 11.01
C LEU A 106 -2.52 7.37 11.34
N LEU A 107 -1.58 6.49 11.03
CA LEU A 107 -1.63 5.07 11.36
C LEU A 107 -0.71 4.81 12.55
N THR A 108 -1.26 4.31 13.64
CA THR A 108 -0.50 3.91 14.83
C THR A 108 -0.68 2.42 15.11
N MET A 109 0.40 1.76 15.50
CA MET A 109 0.39 0.36 15.91
C MET A 109 1.37 0.18 17.07
N ASN A 110 0.88 -0.35 18.18
CA ASN A 110 1.72 -0.63 19.35
C ASN A 110 2.74 -1.76 19.09
N ASN A 111 3.73 -1.90 19.98
CA ASN A 111 4.85 -2.86 19.83
C ASN A 111 4.43 -4.32 19.66
N ASN A 112 3.33 -4.73 20.29
CA ASN A 112 2.79 -6.09 20.19
C ASN A 112 1.93 -6.31 18.93
N ARG A 113 1.75 -5.28 18.09
CA ARG A 113 0.98 -5.29 16.83
C ARG A 113 -0.52 -5.65 16.97
N THR A 114 -1.10 -5.49 18.16
CA THR A 114 -2.52 -5.84 18.39
C THR A 114 -3.47 -4.65 18.29
N ASN A 115 -2.96 -3.42 18.46
CA ASN A 115 -3.77 -2.21 18.47
C ASN A 115 -3.40 -1.34 17.27
N ILE A 116 -4.05 -1.61 16.14
CA ILE A 116 -3.89 -0.83 14.91
C ILE A 116 -5.01 0.22 14.85
N VAL A 117 -4.64 1.49 14.78
CA VAL A 117 -5.58 2.60 14.73
C VAL A 117 -5.25 3.48 13.53
N LEU A 118 -6.24 3.66 12.65
CA LEU A 118 -6.17 4.56 11.51
C LEU A 118 -7.10 5.76 11.74
N ARG A 119 -6.54 6.97 11.83
CA ARG A 119 -7.30 8.22 11.95
C ARG A 119 -7.04 9.09 10.73
N CYS A 120 -8.09 9.60 10.09
CA CYS A 120 -7.96 10.41 8.88
C CYS A 120 -8.65 11.76 9.03
N ASN A 121 -8.03 12.79 8.46
CA ASN A 121 -8.60 14.12 8.31
C ASN A 121 -8.76 14.45 6.82
N TYR A 122 -9.94 14.91 6.43
CA TYR A 122 -10.36 15.11 5.05
C TYR A 122 -10.27 16.60 4.71
N LEU A 123 -9.35 16.99 3.84
CA LEU A 123 -9.23 18.36 3.37
C LEU A 123 -10.04 18.50 2.09
N ARG A 124 -11.12 19.29 2.14
CA ARG A 124 -11.96 19.55 0.96
C ARG A 124 -11.25 20.48 -0.02
N VAL A 125 -11.63 20.38 -1.29
CA VAL A 125 -11.24 21.36 -2.30
C VAL A 125 -12.04 22.64 -2.04
N GLU A 126 -11.37 23.75 -1.73
CA GLU A 126 -12.01 25.06 -1.76
C GLU A 126 -12.25 25.42 -3.23
N ARG A 127 -13.53 25.50 -3.63
CA ARG A 127 -13.89 26.09 -4.93
C ARG A 127 -13.83 27.60 -4.77
N ILE A 128 -12.86 28.23 -5.42
CA ILE A 128 -12.80 29.69 -5.62
C ILE A 128 -13.75 30.06 -6.76
#